data_AF-A0A7S2GZG4-F1
#
_entry.id   AF-A0A7S2GZG4-F1
#
_cell.length_a   1.000
_cell.length_b   1.000
_cell.length_c   1.000
_cell.angle_alpha   90.00
_cell.angle_beta   90.00
_cell.angle_gamma   90.00
#
_symmetry.space_group_name_H-M   'P 1'
#
loop_
_entity.id
_entity.type
_entity.pdbx_description
1 polymer ?
#
loop_
_entity_poly.entity_id
_entity_poly.type
_entity_poly.pdbx_seq_one_letter_code
_entity_poly.pdbx_strand_id
1 'polypeptide(L)'
;MVPYMKSVGEECGIKFSYGGHVGNTFDSHRLIWKAREDGGSDLQDKMVESLFKAYFEDEKSLGEDQVLKECCEEVFGNTSTIMEDSSIGNEEVMQEMEYFRNKYHVRGVPFFVVDGKYELSGAQPSEAFLEIFEQLK
;
A
#
# COMPACT_ATOMS: atom_id res chain seq x y z
N MET A 1 16.92 -11.04 8.33
CA MET A 1 15.72 -10.29 7.87
C MET A 1 15.37 -10.66 6.44
N VAL A 2 16.19 -10.34 5.42
CA VAL A 2 15.89 -10.69 4.01
C VAL A 2 15.61 -12.19 3.76
N PRO A 3 16.42 -13.15 4.26
CA PRO A 3 16.12 -14.57 4.04
C PRO A 3 14.78 -15.02 4.64
N TYR A 4 14.42 -14.46 5.80
CA TYR A 4 13.14 -14.73 6.44
C TYR A 4 11.97 -14.18 5.61
N MET A 5 12.06 -12.93 5.15
CA MET A 5 11.01 -12.35 4.31
C MET A 5 10.80 -13.12 3.01
N LYS A 6 11.89 -13.55 2.34
CA LYS A 6 11.78 -14.39 1.14
C LYS A 6 11.03 -15.70 1.40
N SER A 7 11.33 -16.38 2.51
CA SER A 7 10.62 -17.60 2.92
C SER A 7 9.12 -17.34 3.12
N VAL A 8 8.76 -16.26 3.81
CA VAL A 8 7.34 -15.90 4.03
C VAL A 8 6.65 -15.57 2.70
N GLY A 9 7.31 -14.83 1.80
CA GLY A 9 6.79 -14.53 0.47
C GLY A 9 6.52 -15.80 -0.34
N GLU A 10 7.47 -16.75 -0.36
CA GLU A 10 7.32 -18.02 -1.07
C GLU A 10 6.11 -18.83 -0.59
N GLU A 11 5.84 -18.84 0.71
CA GLU A 11 4.63 -19.48 1.28
C GLU A 11 3.32 -18.83 0.80
N CYS A 12 3.37 -17.53 0.48
CA CYS A 12 2.25 -16.76 -0.07
C CYS A 12 2.25 -16.66 -1.60
N GLY A 13 3.22 -17.27 -2.29
CA GLY A 13 3.35 -17.17 -3.75
C GLY A 13 3.95 -15.84 -4.26
N ILE A 14 4.55 -15.03 -3.38
CA ILE A 14 5.21 -13.75 -3.71
C ILE A 14 6.72 -13.95 -3.78
N LYS A 15 7.34 -13.65 -4.91
CA LYS A 15 8.77 -13.87 -5.12
C LYS A 15 9.59 -12.63 -4.74
N PHE A 16 9.70 -12.38 -3.43
CA PHE A 16 10.42 -11.20 -2.94
C PHE A 16 11.87 -11.10 -3.47
N SER A 17 12.20 -9.95 -4.05
CA SER A 17 13.53 -9.54 -4.47
C SER A 17 13.90 -8.18 -3.90
N TYR A 18 15.18 -7.98 -3.59
CA TYR A 18 15.66 -6.87 -2.77
C TYR A 18 16.89 -6.17 -3.37
N GLY A 19 17.04 -6.20 -4.70
CA GLY A 19 18.11 -5.52 -5.43
C GLY A 19 17.82 -4.05 -5.76
N GLY A 20 16.57 -3.62 -5.63
CA GLY A 20 16.13 -2.26 -5.96
C GLY A 20 16.51 -1.20 -4.92
N HIS A 21 16.36 0.06 -5.31
CA HIS A 21 16.57 1.20 -4.42
C HIS A 21 15.31 1.55 -3.64
N VAL A 22 15.48 1.95 -2.38
CA VAL A 22 14.39 2.49 -1.55
C VAL A 22 14.17 3.96 -1.91
N GLY A 23 12.99 4.29 -2.40
CA GLY A 23 12.57 5.64 -2.76
C GLY A 23 11.53 6.22 -1.79
N ASN A 24 11.21 7.50 -1.96
CA ASN A 24 10.07 8.12 -1.30
C ASN A 24 8.77 7.57 -1.92
N THR A 25 7.81 7.14 -1.09
CA THR A 25 6.55 6.50 -1.55
C THR A 25 5.34 7.42 -1.48
N PHE A 26 5.52 8.72 -1.22
CA PHE A 26 4.41 9.66 -1.06
C PHE A 26 3.54 9.73 -2.33
N ASP A 27 4.16 9.80 -3.50
CA ASP A 27 3.42 9.77 -4.77
C ASP A 27 2.76 8.41 -5.04
N SER A 28 3.34 7.31 -4.55
CA SER A 28 2.68 6.00 -4.57
C SER A 28 1.39 6.02 -3.75
N HIS A 29 1.39 6.65 -2.57
CA HIS A 29 0.18 6.81 -1.75
C HIS A 29 -0.85 7.73 -2.41
N ARG A 30 -0.42 8.80 -3.07
CA ARG A 30 -1.30 9.67 -3.87
C ARG A 30 -1.98 8.89 -5.00
N LEU A 31 -1.24 8.03 -5.69
CA LEU A 31 -1.80 7.16 -6.73
C LEU A 31 -2.82 6.16 -6.18
N ILE A 32 -2.56 5.55 -5.03
CA ILE A 32 -3.49 4.64 -4.36
C ILE A 32 -4.78 5.38 -3.98
N TRP A 33 -4.66 6.58 -3.41
CA TRP A 33 -5.82 7.43 -3.10
C TRP A 33 -6.62 7.77 -4.37
N LYS A 34 -5.95 8.19 -5.43
CA LYS A 34 -6.61 8.53 -6.71
C LYS A 34 -7.31 7.35 -7.34
N ALA A 35 -6.71 6.16 -7.30
CA ALA A 35 -7.31 4.93 -7.78
C ALA A 35 -8.61 4.61 -7.05
N ARG A 36 -8.64 4.84 -5.73
CA ARG A 36 -9.86 4.71 -4.92
C ARG A 36 -10.93 5.74 -5.32
N GLU A 37 -10.55 6.99 -5.53
CA GLU A 37 -11.50 8.04 -5.94
C GLU A 37 -12.12 7.76 -7.32
N ASP A 38 -11.33 7.24 -8.26
CA ASP A 38 -11.80 7.02 -9.64
C ASP A 38 -12.56 5.72 -9.84
N GLY A 39 -12.22 4.66 -9.10
CA GLY A 39 -12.75 3.31 -9.35
C GLY A 39 -13.04 2.49 -8.10
N GLY A 40 -13.03 3.11 -6.91
CA GLY A 40 -13.30 2.42 -5.65
C GLY A 40 -12.22 1.42 -5.26
N SER A 41 -12.58 0.52 -4.33
CA SER A 41 -11.63 -0.44 -3.75
C SER A 41 -10.99 -1.37 -4.78
N ASP A 42 -11.72 -1.76 -5.84
CA ASP A 42 -11.20 -2.67 -6.86
C ASP A 42 -10.06 -2.03 -7.68
N LEU A 43 -10.16 -0.74 -7.98
CA LEU A 43 -9.09 -0.03 -8.70
C LEU A 43 -7.94 0.34 -7.76
N GLN A 44 -8.26 0.66 -6.50
CA GLN A 44 -7.26 0.85 -5.44
C GLN A 44 -6.39 -0.40 -5.26
N ASP A 45 -7.01 -1.57 -5.19
CA ASP A 45 -6.33 -2.86 -5.02
C ASP A 45 -5.37 -3.13 -6.18
N LYS A 46 -5.82 -2.94 -7.43
CA LYS A 46 -4.96 -3.05 -8.61
C LYS A 46 -3.75 -2.10 -8.57
N MET A 47 -3.93 -0.87 -8.10
CA MET A 47 -2.84 0.08 -7.95
C MET A 47 -1.83 -0.38 -6.89
N VAL A 48 -2.32 -0.85 -5.74
CA VAL A 48 -1.46 -1.40 -4.68
C VAL A 48 -0.66 -2.60 -5.20
N GLU A 49 -1.32 -3.54 -5.88
CA GLU A 49 -0.68 -4.74 -6.45
C GLU A 49 0.39 -4.39 -7.50
N SER A 50 0.11 -3.44 -8.42
CA SER A 50 1.08 -2.99 -9.42
C SER A 50 2.31 -2.34 -8.76
N LEU A 51 2.10 -1.46 -7.77
CA LEU A 51 3.19 -0.82 -7.02
C LEU A 51 4.00 -1.83 -6.19
N PHE A 52 3.33 -2.78 -5.54
CA PHE A 52 3.98 -3.83 -4.76
C PHE A 52 4.81 -4.72 -5.65
N LYS A 53 4.27 -5.22 -6.76
CA LYS A 53 5.05 -6.03 -7.71
C LYS A 53 6.29 -5.29 -8.21
N ALA A 54 6.13 -4.03 -8.63
CA ALA A 54 7.24 -3.20 -9.10
C ALA A 54 8.38 -3.13 -8.08
N TYR A 55 8.06 -2.92 -6.80
CA TYR A 55 9.05 -2.81 -5.74
C TYR A 55 9.57 -4.15 -5.23
N PHE A 56 8.67 -5.05 -4.87
CA PHE A 56 8.94 -6.27 -4.14
C PHE A 56 9.37 -7.44 -5.01
N GLU A 57 9.06 -7.45 -6.31
CA GLU A 57 9.44 -8.55 -7.21
C GLU A 57 10.37 -8.08 -8.33
N ASP A 58 10.09 -6.90 -8.91
CA ASP A 58 10.80 -6.39 -10.09
C ASP A 58 12.00 -5.49 -9.77
N GLU A 59 12.30 -5.27 -8.48
CA GLU A 59 13.45 -4.48 -7.99
C GLU A 59 13.46 -3.02 -8.48
N LYS A 60 12.29 -2.45 -8.81
CA LYS A 60 12.16 -1.06 -9.22
C LYS A 60 12.00 -0.12 -8.02
N SER A 61 12.50 1.11 -8.15
CA SER A 61 12.33 2.14 -7.13
C SER A 61 11.00 2.88 -7.32
N LEU A 62 10.18 2.94 -6.29
CA LEU A 62 8.95 3.74 -6.28
C LEU A 62 9.19 5.25 -6.12
N GLY A 63 10.45 5.67 -5.93
CA GLY A 63 10.84 7.07 -5.97
C GLY A 63 11.16 7.59 -7.37
N GLU A 64 10.99 6.76 -8.41
CA GLU A 64 11.24 7.13 -9.81
C GLU A 64 9.92 7.37 -10.55
N ASP A 65 9.74 8.58 -11.07
CA ASP A 65 8.54 8.98 -11.81
C ASP A 65 8.18 8.02 -12.95
N GLN A 66 9.20 7.48 -13.62
CA GLN A 66 9.00 6.56 -14.74
C GLN A 66 8.33 5.25 -14.29
N VAL A 67 8.73 4.71 -13.13
CA VAL A 67 8.13 3.50 -12.56
C VAL A 67 6.67 3.76 -12.18
N LEU A 68 6.40 4.92 -11.57
CA LEU A 68 5.04 5.31 -11.20
C LEU A 68 4.14 5.50 -12.43
N LYS A 69 4.66 6.08 -13.52
CA LYS A 69 3.94 6.20 -14.80
C LYS A 69 3.64 4.84 -15.43
N GLU A 70 4.56 3.88 -15.36
CA GLU A 70 4.31 2.51 -15.82
C GLU A 70 3.16 1.85 -15.03
N CYS A 71 3.12 2.02 -13.71
CA CYS A 71 2.02 1.52 -12.88
C CYS A 71 0.69 2.22 -13.22
N CYS A 72 0.71 3.52 -13.50
CA CYS A 72 -0.47 4.26 -13.98
C CYS A 72 -0.98 3.69 -15.30
N GLU A 73 -0.10 3.46 -16.27
CA GLU A 73 -0.47 2.94 -17.57
C GLU A 73 -1.08 1.53 -17.45
N GLU A 74 -0.53 0.68 -16.60
CA GLU A 74 -1.06 -0.66 -16.34
C GLU A 74 -2.47 -0.62 -15.73
N VAL A 75 -2.71 0.28 -14.77
CA VAL A 75 -3.93 0.26 -13.95
C VAL A 75 -5.03 1.18 -14.49
N PHE A 76 -4.67 2.38 -14.95
CA PHE A 76 -5.60 3.38 -15.51
C PHE A 76 -5.68 3.36 -17.04
N GLY A 77 -4.72 2.74 -17.73
CA GLY A 77 -4.61 2.81 -19.19
C GLY A 77 -4.19 4.19 -19.72
N ASN A 78 -3.62 5.03 -18.85
CA ASN A 78 -3.02 6.33 -19.18
C ASN A 78 -2.08 6.77 -18.04
N THR A 79 -1.24 7.76 -18.32
CA THR A 79 -0.54 8.50 -17.27
C THR A 79 -1.56 9.34 -16.48
N SER A 80 -1.77 8.98 -15.21
CA SER A 80 -2.72 9.69 -14.34
C SER A 80 -2.33 11.15 -14.17
N THR A 81 -3.32 12.05 -14.18
CA THR A 81 -3.14 13.51 -14.02
C THR A 81 -2.42 13.87 -12.71
N ILE A 82 -2.47 12.99 -11.70
CA ILE A 82 -1.78 13.18 -10.43
C ILE A 82 -0.26 13.18 -10.54
N MET A 83 0.28 12.58 -11.61
CA MET A 83 1.70 12.61 -11.96
C MET A 83 2.11 13.93 -12.65
N GLU A 84 1.15 14.70 -13.15
CA GLU A 84 1.38 15.98 -13.83
C GLU A 84 1.09 17.17 -12.90
N ASP A 85 0.20 17.00 -11.93
CA ASP A 85 -0.13 17.99 -10.91
C ASP A 85 0.15 17.41 -9.52
N SER A 86 1.26 17.86 -8.93
CA SER A 86 1.70 17.45 -7.60
C SER A 86 0.82 17.96 -6.46
N SER A 87 -0.22 18.77 -6.71
CA SER A 87 -1.13 19.27 -5.67
C SER A 87 -2.28 18.31 -5.37
N ILE A 88 -2.69 17.50 -6.35
CA ILE A 88 -3.84 16.59 -6.24
C ILE A 88 -3.54 15.49 -5.22
N GLY A 89 -4.43 15.27 -4.23
CA GLY A 89 -4.30 14.16 -3.27
C GLY A 89 -3.29 14.39 -2.15
N ASN A 90 -2.56 15.52 -2.13
CA ASN A 90 -1.56 15.79 -1.09
C ASN A 90 -2.20 15.91 0.29
N GLU A 91 -3.23 16.75 0.37
CA GLU A 91 -3.90 17.06 1.62
C GLU A 91 -4.59 15.81 2.16
N GLU A 92 -5.27 15.05 1.30
CA GLU A 92 -5.99 13.84 1.67
C GLU A 92 -5.06 12.76 2.23
N VAL A 93 -3.93 12.50 1.55
CA VAL A 93 -2.93 11.52 2.02
C VAL A 93 -2.27 11.98 3.32
N MET A 94 -1.94 13.27 3.46
CA MET A 94 -1.38 13.79 4.71
C MET A 94 -2.38 13.70 5.87
N GLN A 95 -3.64 14.08 5.64
CA GLN A 95 -4.69 14.02 6.64
C GLN A 95 -4.98 12.58 7.09
N GLU A 96 -5.02 11.62 6.16
CA GLU A 96 -5.20 10.20 6.50
C GLU A 96 -4.04 9.69 7.37
N MET A 97 -2.80 9.99 6.97
CA MET A 97 -1.62 9.62 7.74
C MET A 97 -1.63 10.24 9.14
N GLU A 98 -1.94 11.53 9.27
CA GLU A 98 -2.03 12.22 10.55
C GLU A 98 -3.15 11.68 11.43
N TYR A 99 -4.31 11.39 10.85
CA TYR A 99 -5.45 10.80 11.56
C TYR A 99 -5.05 9.49 12.25
N PHE A 100 -4.44 8.55 11.53
CA PHE A 100 -4.00 7.28 12.13
C PHE A 100 -2.89 7.47 13.15
N ARG A 101 -1.95 8.37 12.88
CA ARG A 101 -0.84 8.66 13.80
C ARG A 101 -1.32 9.28 15.11
N ASN A 102 -2.30 10.18 15.06
CA ASN A 102 -2.81 10.91 16.22
C ASN A 102 -3.84 10.11 17.00
N LYS A 103 -4.78 9.46 16.31
CA LYS A 103 -5.89 8.73 16.95
C LYS A 103 -5.44 7.39 17.50
N TYR A 104 -4.67 6.63 16.72
CA TYR A 104 -4.29 5.24 17.03
C TYR A 104 -2.80 5.09 17.36
N HIS A 105 -2.03 6.18 17.40
CA HIS A 105 -0.61 6.16 17.74
C HIS A 105 0.22 5.21 16.86
N VAL A 106 -0.18 5.04 15.59
CA VAL A 106 0.46 4.12 14.65
C VAL A 106 1.93 4.50 14.43
N ARG A 107 2.84 3.53 14.60
CA ARG A 107 4.30 3.68 14.41
C ARG A 107 4.88 2.73 13.36
N GLY A 108 4.06 1.87 12.77
CA GLY A 108 4.48 0.87 11.79
C GLY A 108 3.29 0.29 11.05
N VAL A 109 3.55 -0.32 9.90
CA VAL A 109 2.55 -0.92 9.01
C VAL A 109 2.91 -2.38 8.71
N PRO A 110 1.93 -3.24 8.35
CA PRO A 110 0.50 -2.94 8.26
C PRO A 110 -0.14 -2.76 9.65
N PHE A 111 -1.23 -1.99 9.70
CA PHE A 111 -2.02 -1.73 10.92
C PHE A 111 -3.50 -1.71 10.56
N PHE A 112 -4.32 -2.37 11.36
CA PHE A 112 -5.75 -2.51 11.10
C PHE A 112 -6.55 -2.07 12.31
N VAL A 113 -7.66 -1.37 12.05
CA VAL A 113 -8.68 -1.05 13.04
C VAL A 113 -9.99 -1.67 12.59
N VAL A 114 -10.54 -2.57 13.39
CA VAL A 114 -11.82 -3.24 13.12
C VAL A 114 -12.89 -2.68 14.05
N ASP A 115 -14.01 -2.24 13.47
CA ASP A 115 -15.15 -1.62 14.16
C ASP A 115 -14.77 -0.44 15.08
N GLY A 116 -13.69 0.27 14.75
CA GLY A 116 -13.17 1.39 15.54
C GLY A 116 -12.63 1.02 16.93
N LYS A 117 -12.59 -0.28 17.28
CA LYS A 117 -12.33 -0.78 18.64
C LYS A 117 -11.14 -1.73 18.71
N TYR A 118 -11.03 -2.66 17.75
CA TYR A 118 -9.99 -3.68 17.76
C TYR A 118 -8.81 -3.24 16.91
N GLU A 119 -7.63 -3.17 17.51
CA GLU A 119 -6.40 -2.74 16.85
C GLU A 119 -5.47 -3.95 16.65
N LEU A 120 -5.03 -4.17 15.41
CA LEU A 120 -4.05 -5.19 15.04
C LEU A 120 -2.83 -4.51 14.43
N SER A 121 -1.66 -4.72 15.04
CA SER A 121 -0.39 -4.15 14.59
C SER A 121 0.50 -5.23 13.98
N GLY A 122 0.99 -4.98 12.76
CA GLY A 122 1.80 -5.90 11.98
C GLY A 122 0.98 -6.91 11.18
N ALA A 123 1.68 -7.71 10.38
CA ALA A 123 1.10 -8.80 9.60
C ALA A 123 0.73 -9.98 10.52
N GLN A 124 -0.39 -9.83 11.23
CA GLN A 124 -0.93 -10.85 12.13
C GLN A 124 -1.46 -12.06 11.34
N PRO A 125 -1.44 -13.27 11.93
CA PRO A 125 -2.01 -14.45 11.30
C PRO A 125 -3.52 -14.31 11.12
N SER A 126 -4.07 -14.98 10.11
CA SER A 126 -5.51 -14.90 9.75
C SER A 126 -6.45 -15.24 10.91
N GLU A 127 -6.01 -16.13 11.79
CA GLU A 127 -6.70 -16.58 12.99
C GLU A 127 -7.00 -15.43 13.95
N ALA A 128 -6.09 -14.46 14.09
CA ALA A 128 -6.31 -13.29 14.93
C ALA A 128 -7.46 -12.42 14.40
N PHE A 129 -7.60 -12.32 13.08
CA PHE A 129 -8.72 -11.62 12.45
C PHE A 129 -10.03 -12.40 12.64
N LEU A 130 -10.00 -13.73 12.48
CA LEU A 130 -11.18 -14.58 12.68
C LEU A 130 -11.73 -14.46 14.10
N GLU A 131 -10.87 -14.50 15.12
CA GLU A 131 -11.27 -14.32 16.52
C GLU A 131 -11.98 -12.97 16.76
N ILE A 132 -11.49 -11.88 16.14
CA ILE A 132 -12.13 -10.56 16.23
C ILE A 132 -13.48 -10.57 15.53
N PHE A 133 -13.55 -11.11 14.31
CA PHE A 133 -14.80 -11.16 13.55
C PHE A 133 -15.87 -12.02 14.23
N GLU A 134 -15.48 -13.06 14.96
CA GLU A 134 -16.41 -13.85 15.78
C GLU A 134 -17.02 -13.06 16.94
N GLN A 135 -16.28 -12.11 17.52
CA GLN A 135 -16.78 -11.22 18.58
C GLN A 135 -17.70 -10.10 18.07
N LEU A 136 -17.72 -9.84 16.76
CA LEU A 136 -18.54 -8.81 16.11
C LEU A 136 -19.87 -9.35 15.58
N LYS A 137 -20.10 -10.67 15.67
CA LYS A 137 -21.40 -11.30 15.38
C LYS A 137 -22.42 -10.98 16.47
#